data_AF-A0A6J6DH82-F1
#
_entry.id   AF-A0A6J6DH82-F1
#
_cell.length_a   1.000
_cell.length_b   1.000
_cell.length_c   1.000
_cell.angle_alpha   90.00
_cell.angle_beta   90.00
_cell.angle_gamma   90.00
#
_symmetry.space_group_name_H-M   'P 1'
#
loop_
_entity.id
_entity.type
_entity.pdbx_description
1 polymer ?
#
loop_
_entity_poly.entity_id
_entity_poly.type
_entity_poly.pdbx_seq_one_letter_code
_entity_poly.pdbx_strand_id
1 'polypeptide(L)'
;MLPISAHALFSRPLVISPTSRIVVGIESAEALLSADALRKFPLIAKDKVLVTKNAGIINLAHLKNTSFSDRLVAKFKLPVEGWRGE
;
A
#
# COMPACT_ATOMS: atom_id res chain seq x y z
N MET A 1 4.26 -2.73 -4.40
CA MET A 1 5.34 -2.66 -3.38
C MET A 1 6.06 -1.34 -3.55
N LEU A 2 6.30 -0.60 -2.46
CA LEU A 2 6.99 0.69 -2.46
C LEU A 2 8.16 0.63 -1.45
N PRO A 3 9.42 0.61 -1.90
CA PRO A 3 10.56 0.75 -0.99
C PRO A 3 10.54 2.14 -0.32
N ILE A 4 10.80 2.20 0.98
CA ILE A 4 10.86 3.47 1.73
C ILE A 4 12.31 3.87 1.89
N SER A 5 12.69 5.01 1.32
CA SER A 5 14.05 5.58 1.41
C SER A 5 15.17 4.57 1.12
N ALA A 6 14.94 3.67 0.14
CA ALA A 6 15.89 2.63 -0.18
C ALA A 6 17.17 3.23 -0.79
N HIS A 7 18.31 2.90 -0.18
CA HIS A 7 19.62 3.22 -0.75
C HIS A 7 19.97 2.21 -1.85
N ALA A 8 19.37 2.40 -3.03
CA ALA A 8 19.57 1.54 -4.19
C ALA A 8 19.32 2.30 -5.50
N LEU A 9 20.00 1.91 -6.57
CA LEU A 9 19.78 2.46 -7.92
C LEU A 9 18.38 2.12 -8.47
N PHE A 10 17.82 0.98 -8.05
CA PHE A 10 16.48 0.54 -8.43
C PHE A 10 15.56 0.51 -7.21
N SER A 11 14.84 1.60 -6.98
CA SER A 11 13.95 1.80 -5.81
C SER A 11 12.54 2.25 -6.22
N ARG A 12 12.19 2.09 -7.50
CA ARG A 12 10.89 2.53 -8.02
C ARG A 12 9.73 1.68 -7.49
N PRO A 13 8.52 2.27 -7.36
CA PRO A 13 7.31 1.53 -7.02
C PRO A 13 7.01 0.43 -8.04
N LEU A 14 6.53 -0.72 -7.56
CA LEU A 14 6.10 -1.85 -8.40
C LEU A 14 4.60 -2.13 -8.21
N VAL A 15 3.88 -2.29 -9.32
CA VAL A 15 2.49 -2.79 -9.35
C VAL A 15 2.53 -4.25 -9.79
N ILE A 16 1.88 -5.13 -9.03
CA ILE A 16 1.99 -6.59 -9.19
C ILE A 16 0.61 -7.25 -9.20
N SER A 17 0.51 -8.44 -9.78
CA SER A 17 -0.74 -9.22 -9.81
C SER A 17 -1.21 -9.57 -8.39
N PRO A 18 -2.53 -9.53 -8.10
CA PRO A 18 -3.10 -10.01 -6.83
C PRO A 18 -2.81 -11.49 -6.50
N THR A 19 -2.44 -12.30 -7.50
CA THR A 19 -2.07 -13.72 -7.31
C THR A 19 -0.60 -13.93 -6.95
N SER A 20 0.20 -12.84 -6.94
CA SER A 20 1.63 -12.92 -6.65
C SER A 20 1.90 -13.19 -5.17
N ARG A 21 3.08 -13.74 -4.89
CA ARG A 21 3.62 -13.92 -3.53
C ARG A 21 4.83 -13.02 -3.36
N ILE A 22 4.82 -12.14 -2.36
CA ILE A 22 5.94 -11.26 -2.04
C ILE A 22 6.64 -11.82 -0.81
N VAL A 23 7.97 -11.95 -0.88
CA VAL A 23 8.79 -12.34 0.27
C VAL A 23 9.78 -11.24 0.57
N VAL A 24 9.81 -10.79 1.82
CA VAL A 24 10.80 -9.82 2.32
C VAL A 24 11.62 -10.52 3.40
N GLY A 25 12.91 -10.69 3.16
CA GLY A 25 13.86 -11.19 4.16
C GLY A 25 14.35 -10.06 5.05
N ILE A 26 14.53 -10.35 6.34
CA ILE A 26 15.03 -9.40 7.32
C ILE A 26 16.50 -9.70 7.58
N GLU A 27 17.38 -8.77 7.19
CA GLU A 27 18.83 -8.89 7.47
C GLU A 27 19.25 -8.12 8.73
N SER A 28 18.49 -7.09 9.11
CA SER A 28 18.75 -6.31 10.31
C SER A 28 18.53 -7.13 11.58
N ALA A 29 19.29 -6.86 12.64
CA ALA A 29 19.16 -7.53 13.93
C ALA A 29 17.73 -7.43 14.50
N GLU A 30 17.11 -6.27 14.33
CA GLU A 30 15.73 -5.98 14.74
C GLU A 30 14.98 -5.27 13.62
N ALA A 31 13.69 -5.57 13.49
CA ALA A 31 12.75 -4.91 12.61
C ALA A 31 11.32 -4.99 13.18
N LEU A 32 10.39 -4.22 12.58
CA LEU A 32 8.99 -4.23 12.97
C LEU A 32 8.10 -4.33 11.73
N LEU A 33 7.22 -5.34 11.71
CA LEU A 33 6.11 -5.39 10.77
C LEU A 33 4.88 -4.74 11.41
N SER A 34 4.26 -3.82 10.66
CA SER A 34 3.02 -3.16 11.06
C SER A 34 1.95 -3.38 10.01
N ALA A 35 0.80 -3.92 10.42
CA ALA A 35 -0.38 -4.08 9.58
C ALA A 35 -1.45 -3.05 9.99
N ASP A 36 -1.83 -2.20 9.02
CA ASP A 36 -2.80 -1.10 9.16
C ASP A 36 -2.46 -0.11 10.29
N ALA A 37 -1.17 0.05 10.60
CA ALA A 37 -0.66 0.84 11.72
C ALA A 37 -1.14 0.41 13.13
N LEU A 38 -1.91 -0.68 13.22
CA LEU A 38 -2.52 -1.16 14.48
C LEU A 38 -1.81 -2.41 15.01
N ARG A 39 -1.67 -3.44 14.18
CA ARG A 39 -1.10 -4.73 14.58
C ARG A 39 0.39 -4.71 14.33
N LYS A 40 1.17 -4.95 15.38
CA LYS A 40 2.63 -4.87 15.37
C LYS A 40 3.24 -6.23 15.67
N PHE A 41 4.25 -6.61 14.90
CA PHE A 41 4.97 -7.87 15.04
C PHE A 41 6.46 -7.57 15.06
N PRO A 42 7.18 -7.84 16.17
CA PRO A 42 8.64 -7.74 16.17
C PRO A 42 9.21 -8.80 15.24
N LEU A 43 10.27 -8.44 14.53
CA LEU A 43 11.01 -9.31 13.63
C LEU A 43 12.50 -9.24 13.98
N ILE A 44 13.20 -10.34 13.75
CA ILE A 44 14.64 -10.47 13.96
C ILE A 44 15.35 -10.86 12.66
N ALA A 45 16.68 -10.76 12.67
CA ALA A 45 17.49 -11.22 11.54
C ALA A 45 17.13 -12.65 11.13
N LYS A 46 17.09 -12.89 9.81
CA LYS A 46 16.70 -14.13 9.11
C LYS A 46 15.20 -14.43 9.09
N ASP A 47 14.35 -13.62 9.74
CA ASP A 47 12.92 -13.72 9.54
C ASP A 47 12.54 -13.44 8.08
N LYS A 48 11.40 -14.00 7.66
CA LYS A 48 10.83 -13.81 6.32
C LYS A 48 9.37 -13.43 6.42
N VAL A 49 9.02 -12.29 5.84
CA VAL A 49 7.64 -11.83 5.72
C VAL A 49 7.10 -12.25 4.37
N LEU A 50 6.09 -13.12 4.37
CA LEU A 50 5.34 -13.51 3.17
C LEU A 50 4.03 -12.71 3.10
N VAL A 51 3.83 -11.97 2.01
CA VAL A 51 2.60 -11.22 1.75
C VAL A 51 1.89 -11.80 0.54
N THR A 52 0.60 -12.10 0.70
CA THR A 52 -0.29 -12.65 -0.32
C THR A 52 -1.70 -12.09 -0.17
N LYS A 53 -2.53 -12.19 -1.21
CA LYS A 53 -3.95 -11.85 -1.13
C LYS A 53 -4.68 -12.83 -0.19
N ASN A 54 -5.45 -12.28 0.76
CA ASN A 54 -6.37 -13.09 1.58
C ASN A 54 -7.65 -13.43 0.79
N ALA A 55 -8.24 -14.60 1.06
CA ALA A 55 -9.50 -15.02 0.43
C ALA A 55 -10.73 -14.26 0.99
N GLY A 56 -10.66 -13.81 2.24
CA GLY A 56 -11.69 -13.01 2.89
C GLY A 56 -11.80 -11.62 2.24
N ILE A 57 -13.02 -11.28 1.81
CA ILE A 57 -13.36 -9.97 1.27
C ILE A 57 -13.91 -9.11 2.40
N ILE A 58 -13.42 -7.88 2.51
CA ILE A 58 -13.98 -6.90 3.44
C ILE A 58 -15.17 -6.24 2.74
N ASN A 59 -16.37 -6.39 3.31
CA ASN A 59 -17.57 -5.73 2.81
C ASN A 59 -17.61 -4.28 3.30
N LEU A 60 -17.61 -3.34 2.36
CA LEU A 60 -17.66 -1.90 2.65
C LEU A 60 -19.04 -1.35 2.27
N ALA A 61 -19.77 -0.79 3.23
CA ALA A 61 -21.04 -0.13 2.97
C ALA A 61 -20.80 1.29 2.43
N HIS A 62 -21.36 1.60 1.27
CA HIS A 62 -21.27 2.93 0.64
C HIS A 62 -22.57 3.70 0.86
N LEU A 63 -22.54 4.75 1.70
CA LEU A 63 -23.73 5.56 2.02
C LEU A 63 -24.06 6.61 0.96
N LYS A 64 -23.05 7.09 0.23
CA LYS A 64 -23.18 8.06 -0.85
C LYS A 64 -22.48 7.52 -2.09
N ASN A 65 -23.17 7.58 -3.22
CA ASN A 65 -22.61 7.14 -4.50
C ASN A 65 -21.70 8.25 -5.08
N THR A 66 -20.47 8.32 -4.58
CA THR A 66 -19.40 9.18 -5.15
C THR A 66 -18.38 8.33 -5.87
N SER A 67 -17.82 8.82 -6.97
CA SER A 67 -16.74 8.12 -7.66
C SER A 67 -15.46 8.16 -6.82
N PHE A 68 -14.55 7.22 -7.06
CA PHE A 68 -13.23 7.27 -6.42
C PHE A 68 -12.45 8.53 -6.82
N SER A 69 -12.56 8.96 -8.08
CA SER A 69 -11.90 10.16 -8.61
C SER A 69 -12.36 11.41 -7.87
N ASP A 70 -13.67 11.59 -7.64
CA ASP A 70 -14.20 12.74 -6.91
C ASP A 70 -13.67 12.77 -5.46
N ARG A 71 -13.58 11.60 -4.81
CA ARG A 71 -13.00 11.49 -3.47
C ARG A 71 -11.51 11.86 -3.46
N LEU A 72 -10.74 11.49 -4.49
CA LEU A 72 -9.34 11.88 -4.60
C LEU A 72 -9.18 13.40 -4.77
N VAL A 73 -9.97 14.01 -5.67
CA VAL A 73 -9.96 15.47 -5.89
C VAL A 73 -10.27 16.20 -4.59
N ALA A 74 -11.35 15.84 -3.91
CA ALA A 74 -11.74 16.49 -2.67
C ALA A 74 -10.70 16.30 -1.55
N LYS A 75 -10.13 15.10 -1.42
CA LYS A 75 -9.17 14.78 -0.35
C LYS A 75 -7.82 15.48 -0.54
N PHE A 76 -7.31 15.51 -1.76
CA PHE A 76 -5.98 16.06 -2.08
C PHE A 76 -6.03 17.48 -2.64
N LYS A 77 -7.23 18.06 -2.80
CA LYS A 77 -7.45 19.37 -3.42
C LYS A 77 -6.77 19.46 -4.79
N LEU A 78 -7.00 18.44 -5.62
CA LEU A 78 -6.40 18.38 -6.95
C LEU A 78 -6.99 19.49 -7.84
N PRO A 79 -6.16 20.15 -8.66
CA PRO A 79 -6.65 21.17 -9.60
C PRO A 79 -7.54 20.49 -10.66
N VAL A 80 -8.71 21.07 -10.90
CA VAL A 80 -9.71 20.57 -11.85
C VAL A 80 -10.32 21.68 -12.69
N GLU A 81 -9.86 22.92 -12.52
CA GLU A 81 -10.25 24.07 -13.31
C GLU A 81 -9.95 23.82 -14.80
N GLY A 82 -10.87 24.24 -15.68
CA GLY A 82 -10.71 24.08 -17.13
C GLY A 82 -10.92 22.66 -17.67
N TRP A 83 -11.25 21.66 -16.82
CA TRP A 83 -11.45 20.26 -17.26
C TRP A 83 -12.52 20.09 -18.35
N ARG A 84 -13.55 20.97 -18.39
CA ARG A 84 -14.61 20.96 -19.42
C ARG A 84 -14.67 22.19 -20.31
N GLY A 85 -13.69 23.10 -20.25
CA GLY A 85 -13.55 24.19 -21.22
C GLY A 85 -14.55 25.34 -21.10
N GLU A 86 -14.90 25.76 -19.88
CA GLU A 86 -15.29 27.16 -19.62
C GLU A 86 -14.20 27.83 -18.77
#